data_AF-A0A2S9GRV2-F1
#
_entry.id   AF-A0A2S9GRV2-F1
#
_cell.length_a   1.000
_cell.length_b   1.000
_cell.length_c   1.000
_cell.angle_alpha   90.00
_cell.angle_beta   90.00
_cell.angle_gamma   90.00
#
_symmetry.space_group_name_H-M   'P 1'
#
loop_
_entity.id
_entity.type
_entity.pdbx_description
1 polymer ?
#
loop_
_entity_poly.entity_id
_entity_poly.type
_entity_poly.pdbx_seq_one_letter_code
_entity_poly.pdbx_strand_id
1 'polypeptide(L)' 'AKELDPVATIQDLTDGNGADVVIDAVGRPETWKQAFYARDLAGTVVLVGVPTPDMTLEMPLIDFFSR' A
#
# COMPACT_ATOMS: atom_id res chain seq x y z
N ALA A 1 7.79 -6.71 14.74
CA ALA A 1 7.01 -6.50 13.50
C ALA A 1 7.51 -7.34 12.30
N LYS A 2 8.36 -8.37 12.50
CA LYS A 2 8.83 -9.25 11.41
C LYS A 2 7.98 -10.52 11.20
N GLU A 3 6.96 -10.73 12.03
CA GLU A 3 6.27 -12.03 12.12
C GLU A 3 5.04 -12.14 11.20
N LEU A 4 4.53 -11.03 10.65
CA LEU A 4 3.32 -11.01 9.84
C LEU A 4 3.50 -10.15 8.58
N ASP A 5 2.87 -10.57 7.48
CA ASP A 5 2.71 -9.75 6.29
C ASP A 5 1.60 -8.72 6.53
N PRO A 6 1.92 -7.41 6.56
CA PRO A 6 0.93 -6.38 6.85
C PRO A 6 -0.20 -6.34 5.81
N VAL A 7 0.06 -6.65 4.53
CA VAL A 7 -0.97 -6.60 3.49
C VAL A 7 -1.99 -7.71 3.71
N ALA A 8 -1.50 -8.96 3.83
CA ALA A 8 -2.36 -10.10 4.10
C ALA A 8 -3.16 -9.92 5.40
N THR A 9 -2.51 -9.44 6.45
CA THR A 9 -3.17 -9.19 7.75
C THR A 9 -4.29 -8.17 7.63
N ILE A 10 -4.08 -7.07 6.91
CA ILE A 10 -5.12 -6.05 6.69
C ILE A 10 -6.29 -6.64 5.91
N GLN A 11 -6.02 -7.41 4.86
CA GLN A 11 -7.06 -8.06 4.06
C GLN A 11 -7.86 -9.05 4.90
N ASP A 12 -7.22 -9.89 5.70
CA ASP A 12 -7.89 -10.83 6.61
C ASP A 12 -8.80 -10.13 7.62
N LEU A 13 -8.39 -8.95 8.10
CA LEU A 13 -9.19 -8.12 9.02
C LEU A 13 -10.31 -7.34 8.32
N THR A 14 -10.35 -7.32 6.99
CA THR A 14 -11.29 -6.52 6.17
C THR A 14 -12.07 -7.38 5.17
N ASP A 15 -12.35 -8.63 5.56
CA ASP A 15 -13.10 -9.61 4.77
C ASP A 15 -12.53 -9.83 3.35
N GLY A 16 -11.21 -9.70 3.21
CA GLY A 16 -10.48 -9.85 1.95
C GLY A 16 -10.42 -8.61 1.06
N ASN A 17 -11.13 -7.53 1.40
CA ASN A 17 -11.23 -6.35 0.53
C ASN A 17 -9.98 -5.46 0.63
N GLY A 18 -9.48 -5.24 1.84
CA GLY A 18 -8.50 -4.20 2.15
C GLY A 18 -9.15 -2.98 2.82
N ALA A 19 -8.32 -2.04 3.25
CA ALA A 19 -8.79 -0.83 3.93
C ALA A 19 -9.32 0.22 2.95
N ASP A 20 -10.41 0.91 3.31
CA ASP A 20 -10.96 2.02 2.51
C ASP A 20 -9.94 3.15 2.32
N VAL A 21 -9.15 3.43 3.36
CA VAL A 21 -8.12 4.47 3.36
C VAL A 21 -6.85 3.94 4.01
N VAL A 22 -5.72 4.12 3.33
CA VAL A 22 -4.39 3.80 3.86
C VAL A 22 -3.52 5.06 3.81
N ILE A 23 -2.80 5.34 4.90
CA ILE A 23 -1.92 6.51 4.99
C ILE A 23 -0.46 6.01 5.07
N ASP A 24 0.34 6.26 4.03
CA ASP A 24 1.79 6.04 4.11
C ASP A 24 2.46 7.29 4.70
N ALA A 25 2.81 7.20 5.98
CA ALA A 25 3.53 8.23 6.72
C ALA A 25 5.06 8.00 6.76
N VAL A 26 5.57 6.97 6.06
CA VAL A 26 6.98 6.61 6.03
C VAL A 26 7.65 7.07 4.74
N GLY A 27 6.99 6.87 3.59
CA GLY A 27 7.45 7.40 2.30
C GLY A 27 8.62 6.62 1.70
N ARG A 28 8.70 5.31 1.98
CA ARG A 28 9.67 4.41 1.34
C ARG A 28 8.98 3.60 0.23
N PRO A 29 9.69 3.18 -0.83
CA PRO A 29 9.10 2.36 -1.88
C PRO A 29 8.41 1.09 -1.35
N GLU A 30 8.96 0.47 -0.30
CA GLU A 30 8.36 -0.73 0.30
C GLU A 30 7.05 -0.43 1.03
N THR A 31 6.99 0.68 1.80
CA THR A 31 5.78 1.07 2.53
C THR A 31 4.70 1.59 1.59
N TRP A 32 5.10 2.25 0.50
CA TRP A 32 4.19 2.65 -0.55
C TRP A 32 3.51 1.44 -1.18
N LYS A 33 4.27 0.39 -1.54
CA LYS A 33 3.72 -0.85 -2.11
C LYS A 33 2.78 -1.54 -1.15
N GLN A 34 3.19 -1.64 0.12
CA GLN A 34 2.31 -2.19 1.16
C GLN A 34 1.01 -1.39 1.27
N ALA A 35 1.08 -0.06 1.28
CA ALA A 35 -0.11 0.78 1.34
C ALA A 35 -1.02 0.59 0.12
N PHE A 36 -0.43 0.57 -1.08
CA PHE A 36 -1.16 0.37 -2.33
C PHE A 36 -1.85 -1.00 -2.39
N TYR A 37 -1.19 -2.06 -1.93
CA TYR A 37 -1.79 -3.40 -1.91
C TYR A 37 -2.68 -3.67 -0.70
N ALA A 38 -2.58 -2.88 0.38
CA ALA A 38 -3.45 -3.01 1.55
C ALA A 38 -4.78 -2.28 1.40
N ARG A 39 -4.89 -1.31 0.49
CA ARG A 39 -6.16 -0.62 0.23
C ARG A 39 -7.13 -1.51 -0.55
N ASP A 40 -8.42 -1.26 -0.35
CA ASP A 40 -9.48 -1.74 -1.23
C ASP A 40 -9.27 -1.22 -2.66
N LEU A 41 -9.84 -1.90 -3.65
CA LEU A 41 -9.82 -1.55 -5.07
C LEU A 41 -10.24 -0.09 -5.29
N ALA A 42 -11.39 0.28 -4.72
CA ALA A 42 -11.91 1.65 -4.79
C ALA A 42 -11.37 2.56 -3.67
N GLY A 43 -10.48 2.05 -2.82
CA GLY A 43 -9.93 2.75 -1.67
C GLY A 43 -8.92 3.83 -2.04
N THR A 44 -8.49 4.60 -1.06
CA THR A 44 -7.55 5.73 -1.25
C THR A 44 -6.25 5.49 -0.50
N VAL A 45 -5.11 5.73 -1.16
CA VAL A 45 -3.81 5.84 -0.49
C VAL A 45 -3.45 7.31 -0.37
N VAL A 46 -3.21 7.77 0.86
CA VAL A 46 -2.74 9.12 1.18
C VAL A 46 -1.24 9.06 1.47
N LEU A 47 -0.46 9.85 0.74
CA LEU A 47 0.99 9.92 0.89
C LEU A 47 1.36 11.12 1.75
N VAL A 48 1.93 10.86 2.93
CA VAL A 48 2.40 11.87 3.88
C VAL A 48 3.91 11.78 4.07
N GLY A 49 4.47 10.57 4.05
CA GLY A 49 5.91 10.35 4.09
C GLY A 49 6.59 10.94 2.85
N VAL A 50 7.69 11.64 3.05
CA VAL A 50 8.41 12.34 1.97
C VAL A 50 9.62 11.48 1.54
N PRO A 51 9.61 10.90 0.33
CA PRO A 51 10.76 10.17 -0.19
C PRO A 51 11.94 11.11 -0.48
N THR A 52 13.15 10.57 -0.52
CA THR A 52 14.32 11.33 -1.01
C THR A 52 14.27 11.45 -2.55
N PRO A 53 14.90 12.48 -3.15
CA PRO A 53 14.78 12.74 -4.59
C PRO A 53 15.26 11.60 -5.51
N ASP A 54 16.11 10.71 -5.00
CA ASP A 54 16.68 9.56 -5.70
C ASP A 54 15.83 8.28 -5.61
N MET A 55 14.80 8.26 -4.75
CA MET A 55 13.94 7.09 -4.62
C MET A 55 12.99 6.95 -5.82
N THR A 56 12.91 5.73 -6.33
CA THR A 56 12.01 5.38 -7.44
C THR A 56 11.03 4.28 -7.02
N LEU A 57 9.82 4.34 -7.59
CA LEU A 57 8.83 3.27 -7.49
C LEU A 57 8.61 2.64 -8.86
N GLU A 58 8.97 1.36 -8.99
CA GLU A 58 8.70 0.57 -10.19
C GLU A 58 7.60 -0.46 -9.90
N MET A 59 6.56 -0.45 -10.73
CA MET A 59 5.45 -1.39 -10.70
C MET A 59 4.84 -1.62 -12.09
N PRO A 60 4.25 -2.80 -12.34
CA PRO A 60 3.43 -3.02 -13.52
C PRO A 60 2.27 -2.03 -13.59
N LEU A 61 2.04 -1.41 -14.75
CA LEU A 61 0.90 -0.49 -14.92
C LEU A 61 -0.45 -1.19 -14.71
N ILE A 62 -0.53 -2.48 -15.02
CA ILE A 62 -1.77 -3.25 -14.87
C ILE A 62 -2.29 -3.24 -13.43
N ASP A 63 -1.40 -3.24 -12.42
CA ASP A 63 -1.77 -3.21 -11.00
C ASP A 63 -2.55 -1.94 -10.60
N PHE A 64 -2.40 -0.84 -11.36
CA PHE A 64 -3.15 0.40 -11.15
C PHE A 64 -4.59 0.33 -11.67
N PHE A 65 -4.89 -0.64 -12.54
CA PHE A 65 -6.17 -0.73 -13.26
C PHE A 65 -6.92 -2.05 -13.06
N SER A 66 -6.24 -3.11 -12.62
CA SER A 66 -6.79 -4.48 -12.67
C SER A 66 -7.06 -5.11 -11.32
N ARG A 67 -6.99 -4.33 -10.25
CA ARG A 67 -7.35 -4.85 -8.95
C ARG A 67 -8.84 -4.76 -8.71
#